data_AF-A0A9D2KNZ8-F1
#
_entry.id   AF-A0A9D2KNZ8-F1
#
_cell.length_a   1.000
_cell.length_b   1.000
_cell.length_c   1.000
_cell.angle_alpha   90.00
_cell.angle_beta   90.00
_cell.angle_gamma   90.00
#
_symmetry.space_group_name_H-M   'P 1'
#
loop_
_entity.id
_entity.type
_entity.pdbx_description
1 polymer ?
#
loop_
_entity_poly.entity_id
_entity_poly.type
_entity_poly.pdbx_seq_one_letter_code
_entity_poly.pdbx_strand_id
1 'polypeptide(L)'
;MEENQNTEWKESWRDEYLKWICGFANAQGGKIYIGTDDNGNVIGVQDSKKLLEDIPNKVRDILGIIVDVNLLTQDGKDYIEIRVNPSSYPVNYKGEYHYRSGST
;
A
#
# COMPACT_ATOMS: atom_id res chain seq x y z
N MET A 1 5.92 19.09 13.02
CA MET A 1 6.12 17.64 12.93
C MET A 1 4.78 17.08 12.51
N GLU A 2 4.54 17.00 11.20
CA GLU A 2 3.37 16.31 10.67
C GLU A 2 3.55 14.84 10.96
N GLU A 3 2.73 14.31 11.86
CA GLU A 3 2.66 12.87 12.06
C GLU A 3 2.32 12.23 10.71
N ASN A 4 3.06 11.18 10.39
CA ASN A 4 2.99 10.44 9.14
C ASN A 4 1.68 9.61 9.07
N GLN A 5 0.52 10.28 9.14
CA GLN A 5 -0.81 9.67 9.33
C GLN A 5 -1.27 8.81 8.13
N ASN A 6 -0.52 8.83 7.02
CA ASN A 6 -0.83 8.10 5.80
C ASN A 6 0.21 7.03 5.45
N THR A 7 0.93 6.50 6.44
CA THR A 7 1.83 5.35 6.26
C THR A 7 1.30 4.12 6.99
N GLU A 8 1.32 2.99 6.31
CA GLU A 8 0.99 1.67 6.85
C GLU A 8 2.17 0.72 6.71
N TRP A 9 2.52 0.05 7.79
CA TRP A 9 3.54 -1.01 7.81
C TRP A 9 2.87 -2.37 7.87
N LYS A 10 3.37 -3.31 7.06
CA LYS A 10 2.92 -4.72 7.06
C LYS A 10 4.11 -5.64 6.86
N GLU A 11 4.14 -6.72 7.62
CA GLU A 11 5.20 -7.72 7.53
C GLU A 11 5.18 -8.49 6.21
N SER A 12 3.99 -8.73 5.65
CA SER A 12 3.78 -9.51 4.42
C SER A 12 2.58 -9.00 3.65
N TRP A 13 2.53 -9.18 2.32
CA TRP A 13 1.39 -8.74 1.51
C TRP A 13 0.17 -9.64 1.72
N ARG A 14 -1.02 -9.02 1.78
CA ARG A 14 -2.31 -9.70 1.71
C ARG A 14 -3.25 -8.92 0.80
N ASP A 15 -4.03 -9.62 -0.02
CA ASP A 15 -4.97 -8.98 -0.96
C ASP A 15 -6.04 -8.13 -0.24
N GLU A 16 -6.30 -8.36 1.05
CA GLU A 16 -7.18 -7.49 1.85
C GLU A 16 -6.67 -6.03 1.95
N TYR A 17 -5.36 -5.80 1.75
CA TYR A 17 -4.77 -4.46 1.77
C TYR A 17 -5.21 -3.57 0.60
N LEU A 18 -5.87 -4.14 -0.41
CA LEU A 18 -6.58 -3.35 -1.42
C LEU A 18 -7.63 -2.42 -0.78
N LYS A 19 -8.21 -2.78 0.38
CA LYS A 19 -9.11 -1.89 1.12
C LYS A 19 -8.40 -0.63 1.65
N TRP A 20 -7.13 -0.76 2.06
CA TRP A 20 -6.32 0.38 2.49
C TRP A 20 -5.94 1.25 1.30
N ILE A 21 -5.58 0.64 0.15
CA ILE A 21 -5.31 1.39 -1.08
C ILE A 21 -6.55 2.17 -1.54
N CYS A 22 -7.73 1.54 -1.50
CA CYS A 22 -9.01 2.22 -1.74
C CYS A 22 -9.23 3.39 -0.76
N GLY A 23 -9.02 3.15 0.54
CA GLY A 23 -9.12 4.17 1.58
C GLY A 23 -8.18 5.36 1.37
N PHE A 24 -6.93 5.11 0.99
CA PHE A 24 -5.94 6.14 0.71
C PHE A 24 -6.28 6.93 -0.55
N ALA A 25 -6.65 6.24 -1.64
CA ALA A 25 -7.02 6.88 -2.89
C ALA A 25 -8.24 7.78 -2.72
N ASN A 26 -9.22 7.40 -1.89
CA ASN A 26 -10.38 8.23 -1.58
C ASN A 26 -10.09 9.39 -0.61
N ALA A 27 -8.95 9.36 0.08
CA ALA A 27 -8.54 10.37 1.04
C ALA A 27 -7.39 11.22 0.47
N GLN A 28 -6.33 11.43 1.26
CA GLN A 28 -5.19 12.28 0.90
C GLN A 28 -4.03 11.51 0.25
N GLY A 29 -4.28 10.29 -0.24
CA GLY A 29 -3.23 9.35 -0.64
C GLY A 29 -2.54 8.72 0.56
N GLY A 30 -1.43 8.03 0.31
CA GLY A 30 -0.66 7.38 1.36
C GLY A 30 0.37 6.40 0.84
N LYS A 31 0.98 5.68 1.79
CA LYS A 31 2.01 4.70 1.53
C LYS A 31 1.75 3.42 2.31
N ILE A 32 2.02 2.29 1.69
CA ILE A 32 2.06 1.00 2.35
C ILE A 32 3.46 0.42 2.16
N TYR A 33 4.10 0.01 3.24
CA TYR A 33 5.34 -0.74 3.21
C TYR A 33 5.08 -2.21 3.53
N ILE A 34 5.59 -3.09 2.68
CA ILE A 34 5.52 -4.54 2.82
C ILE A 34 6.90 -5.09 3.10
N GLY A 35 7.03 -5.94 4.12
CA GLY A 35 8.33 -6.41 4.63
C GLY A 35 8.85 -5.54 5.78
N THR A 36 7.95 -4.87 6.49
CA THR A 36 8.24 -4.04 7.68
C THR A 36 7.41 -4.50 8.87
N ASP A 37 8.01 -4.59 10.06
CA ASP A 37 7.27 -4.89 11.30
C ASP A 37 6.43 -3.69 11.78
N ASP A 38 5.64 -3.89 12.84
CA ASP A 38 4.79 -2.85 13.41
C ASP A 38 5.57 -1.66 14.02
N ASN A 39 6.88 -1.80 14.20
CA ASN A 39 7.77 -0.73 14.65
C ASN A 39 8.46 0.00 13.47
N GLY A 40 8.16 -0.39 12.23
CA GLY A 40 8.77 0.16 11.03
C GLY A 40 10.15 -0.42 10.69
N ASN A 41 10.59 -1.50 11.34
CA ASN A 41 11.85 -2.15 11.03
C ASN A 41 11.72 -3.02 9.78
N VAL A 42 12.70 -2.95 8.88
CA VAL A 42 12.74 -3.79 7.68
C VAL A 42 13.10 -5.23 8.04
N ILE A 43 12.13 -6.13 7.89
CA ILE A 43 12.28 -7.58 8.06
C ILE A 43 12.52 -8.31 6.73
N GLY A 44 12.17 -7.66 5.62
CA GLY A 44 12.38 -8.15 4.27
C GLY A 44 11.20 -8.93 3.70
N VAL A 45 11.19 -9.15 2.37
CA VAL A 45 10.19 -9.96 1.66
C VAL A 45 10.88 -10.93 0.70
N GLN A 46 10.47 -12.20 0.73
CA GLN A 46 11.10 -13.26 -0.07
C GLN A 46 10.67 -13.23 -1.55
N ASP A 47 9.41 -12.90 -1.82
CA ASP A 47 8.82 -12.93 -3.17
C ASP A 47 8.74 -11.54 -3.82
N SER A 48 9.74 -10.69 -3.58
CA SER A 48 9.72 -9.28 -4.00
C SER A 48 9.37 -9.09 -5.48
N LYS A 49 10.02 -9.85 -6.38
CA LYS A 49 9.78 -9.80 -7.83
C LYS A 49 8.33 -10.12 -8.22
N LYS A 50 7.74 -11.14 -7.59
CA LYS A 50 6.36 -11.53 -7.86
C LYS A 50 5.40 -10.44 -7.39
N LEU A 51 5.64 -9.88 -6.21
CA LEU A 51 4.81 -8.80 -5.67
C LEU A 51 4.88 -7.51 -6.51
N LEU A 52 6.04 -7.19 -7.09
CA LEU A 52 6.18 -6.06 -8.02
C LEU A 52 5.31 -6.23 -9.28
N GLU A 53 5.00 -7.46 -9.69
CA GLU A 53 4.10 -7.74 -10.81
C GLU A 53 2.64 -7.84 -10.35
N ASP A 54 2.39 -8.58 -9.27
CA ASP A 54 1.03 -8.89 -8.80
C ASP A 54 0.30 -7.66 -8.25
N ILE A 55 0.95 -6.83 -7.44
CA ILE A 55 0.33 -5.70 -6.75
C ILE A 55 -0.25 -4.68 -7.74
N PRO A 56 0.52 -4.11 -8.70
CA PRO A 56 -0.04 -3.11 -9.61
C PRO A 56 -1.14 -3.68 -10.50
N ASN A 57 -1.02 -4.94 -10.93
CA ASN A 57 -2.07 -5.62 -11.70
C ASN A 57 -3.35 -5.79 -10.88
N LYS A 58 -3.26 -6.31 -9.65
CA LYS A 58 -4.43 -6.46 -8.75
C LYS A 58 -5.09 -5.13 -8.45
N VAL A 59 -4.31 -4.08 -8.20
CA VAL A 59 -4.84 -2.73 -7.94
C VAL A 59 -5.60 -2.21 -9.16
N ARG A 60 -5.03 -2.32 -10.37
CA ARG A 60 -5.72 -1.93 -11.60
C ARG A 60 -7.00 -2.73 -11.81
N ASP A 61 -6.93 -4.06 -11.69
CA ASP A 61 -8.01 -4.95 -12.07
C ASP A 61 -9.19 -4.90 -11.08
N ILE A 62 -8.92 -4.60 -9.80
CA ILE A 62 -9.95 -4.59 -8.74
C ILE A 62 -10.43 -3.17 -8.41
N LEU A 63 -9.53 -2.18 -8.40
CA LEU A 63 -9.83 -0.80 -7.99
C LEU A 63 -9.92 0.18 -9.16
N GLY A 64 -9.45 -0.21 -10.36
CA GLY A 64 -9.49 0.67 -11.54
C GLY A 64 -8.51 1.84 -11.49
N ILE A 65 -7.53 1.83 -10.59
CA ILE A 65 -6.53 2.89 -10.43
C ILE A 65 -5.11 2.35 -10.64
N ILE A 66 -4.14 3.27 -10.76
CA ILE A 66 -2.72 2.96 -10.85
C ILE A 66 -2.02 3.47 -9.59
N VAL A 67 -1.05 2.71 -9.10
CA VAL A 67 -0.21 3.04 -7.95
C VAL A 67 1.25 2.79 -8.31
N ASP A 68 2.16 3.54 -7.69
CA ASP A 68 3.59 3.26 -7.84
C ASP A 68 3.96 2.13 -6.88
N VAL A 69 4.65 1.10 -7.39
CA VAL A 69 5.15 -0.02 -6.58
C VAL A 69 6.66 -0.10 -6.77
N ASN A 70 7.40 0.21 -5.70
CA ASN A 70 8.86 0.31 -5.71
C ASN A 70 9.48 -0.81 -4.89
N LEU A 71 10.56 -1.39 -5.38
CA LEU A 71 11.45 -2.25 -4.60
C LEU A 71 12.49 -1.37 -3.92
N LEU A 72 12.57 -1.47 -2.59
CA LEU A 72 13.57 -0.79 -1.78
C LEU A 72 14.40 -1.85 -1.05
N THR A 73 15.65 -1.50 -0.71
CA THR A 73 16.56 -2.39 0.00
C THR A 73 17.18 -1.66 1.17
N GLN A 74 17.13 -2.28 2.36
CA GLN A 74 17.77 -1.78 3.57
C GLN A 74 18.48 -2.92 4.28
N ASP A 75 19.74 -2.73 4.65
CA ASP A 75 20.56 -3.75 5.35
C ASP A 75 20.58 -5.12 4.64
N GLY A 76 20.57 -5.11 3.31
CA GLY A 76 20.53 -6.32 2.48
C GLY A 76 19.18 -7.03 2.42
N LYS A 77 18.13 -6.43 2.97
CA LYS A 77 16.75 -6.94 2.94
C LYS A 77 15.89 -6.10 2.01
N ASP A 78 15.22 -6.78 1.08
CA ASP A 78 14.30 -6.16 0.15
C ASP A 78 12.92 -5.95 0.78
N TYR A 79 12.29 -4.81 0.54
CA TYR A 79 10.94 -4.49 0.98
C TYR A 79 10.23 -3.65 -0.10
N ILE A 80 8.90 -3.58 -0.05
CA ILE A 80 8.11 -2.92 -1.10
C ILE A 80 7.47 -1.66 -0.56
N GLU A 81 7.56 -0.57 -1.31
CA GLU A 81 6.78 0.65 -1.09
C GLU A 81 5.69 0.74 -2.15
N ILE A 82 4.43 0.84 -1.70
CA ILE A 82 3.28 1.14 -2.55
C ILE A 82 2.89 2.60 -2.28
N ARG A 83 2.98 3.47 -3.29
CA ARG A 83 2.52 4.87 -3.20
C ARG A 83 1.16 5.02 -3.85
N VAL A 84 0.22 5.53 -3.07
CA VAL A 84 -1.16 5.77 -3.50
C VAL A 84 -1.37 7.27 -3.56
N ASN A 85 -1.73 7.78 -4.72
CA ASN A 85 -2.11 9.18 -4.88
C ASN A 85 -3.61 9.36 -4.61
N PRO A 86 -4.05 10.55 -4.13
CA PRO A 86 -5.46 10.89 -4.09
C PRO A 86 -6.10 10.74 -5.48
N SER A 87 -7.27 10.12 -5.53
CA SER A 87 -8.10 10.02 -6.73
C SER A 87 -9.09 11.18 -6.77
N SER A 88 -9.28 11.78 -7.95
CA SER A 88 -10.31 12.80 -8.16
C SER A 88 -11.73 12.22 -8.21
N TYR A 89 -11.86 10.90 -8.37
CA TYR A 89 -13.13 10.18 -8.41
C TYR A 89 -13.20 9.11 -7.32
N PRO A 90 -14.38 8.81 -6.77
CA PRO A 90 -14.54 7.74 -5.79
C PRO A 90 -14.07 6.39 -6.33
N VAL A 91 -13.14 5.76 -5.61
CA VAL A 91 -12.62 4.42 -5.85
C VAL A 91 -13.42 3.43 -5.01
N ASN A 92 -13.97 2.39 -5.62
CA ASN A 92 -14.66 1.34 -4.87
C ASN A 92 -13.82 0.06 -4.80
N TYR A 93 -13.94 -0.66 -3.70
CA TYR A 93 -13.47 -2.03 -3.56
C TYR A 93 -14.68 -2.96 -3.51
N LYS A 94 -14.96 -3.67 -4.60
CA LYS A 94 -16.06 -4.67 -4.68
C LYS A 94 -17.44 -4.16 -4.23
N GLY A 95 -17.75 -2.90 -4.55
CA GLY A 95 -19.02 -2.24 -4.21
C GLY A 95 -18.99 -1.45 -2.91
N GLU A 96 -17.92 -1.54 -2.12
CA GLU A 96 -17.74 -0.78 -0.89
C GLU A 96 -16.81 0.41 -1.12
N TYR A 97 -17.11 1.53 -0.47
CA TYR A 97 -16.23 2.71 -0.47
C TYR A 97 -15.55 2.80 0.89
N HIS A 98 -14.23 2.69 0.88
CA HIS A 98 -13.41 2.89 2.07
C HIS A 98 -12.84 4.31 2.03
N TYR A 99 -12.81 4.98 3.17
CA TYR A 99 -12.19 6.30 3.31
C TYR A 99 -11.23 6.26 4.49
N ARG A 100 -9.97 6.66 4.28
CA ARG A 100 -8.99 6.73 5.37
C ARG A 100 -9.20 8.01 6.18
N SER A 101 -9.59 7.87 7.45
CA SER A 101 -9.88 9.00 8.36
C SER A 101 -8.80 9.25 9.44
N GLY A 102 -7.62 8.65 9.32
CA GLY A 102 -6.51 8.72 10.30
C GLY A 102 -6.00 7.33 10.70
N SER A 103 -4.92 7.27 11.49
CA SER A 103 -4.48 6.01 12.13
C SER A 103 -5.31 5.74 13.38
N THR A 104 -5.80 4.50 13.50
CA THR A 104 -6.14 3.92 14.80
C THR A 104 -4.90 3.26 15.38
#